data_AF-A0A9W6J0H9-F1
#
_entry.id   AF-A0A9W6J0H9-F1
#
_cell.length_a   1.000
_cell.length_b   1.000
_cell.length_c   1.000
_cell.angle_alpha   90.00
_cell.angle_beta   90.00
_cell.angle_gamma   90.00
#
_symmetry.space_group_name_H-M   'P 1'
#
loop_
_entity.id
_entity.type
_entity.pdbx_description
1 polymer ?
#
loop_
_entity_poly.entity_id
_entity_poly.type
_entity_poly.pdbx_seq_one_letter_code
_entity_poly.pdbx_strand_id
1 'polypeptide(L)'
;MFVGSLGVLKSMTALESGELFSLELGGKKAFCLKLHADESGRMYIAVLNTPGVEELEPFFFKKFPDGYVNSFGKGWVVELIENEDSYVSSEFALREAFGVIIKDQDHVGLRISSSKGSGRPGFLDLPSGSFVPMDHHSVIYTEWKIWANDAHQSTEGAVPLYHRVP
;
A
#
# COMPACT_ATOMS: atom_id res chain seq x y z
N MET A 1 27.44 -12.27 -1.92
CA MET A 1 26.68 -11.53 -2.95
C MET A 1 26.03 -10.36 -2.22
N PHE A 2 26.39 -9.11 -2.54
CA PHE A 2 25.90 -7.94 -1.82
C PHE A 2 24.43 -7.73 -2.20
N VAL A 3 23.52 -7.90 -1.25
CA VAL A 3 22.16 -7.38 -1.35
C VAL A 3 22.29 -5.87 -1.18
N GLY A 4 22.52 -5.17 -2.29
CA GLY A 4 22.41 -3.71 -2.31
C GLY A 4 21.05 -3.34 -1.73
N SER A 5 20.98 -2.29 -0.91
CA SER A 5 19.70 -1.81 -0.40
C SER A 5 18.77 -1.61 -1.60
N LEU A 6 17.66 -2.35 -1.65
CA LEU A 6 16.70 -2.28 -2.77
C LEU A 6 16.12 -0.87 -2.96
N GLY A 7 16.27 -0.01 -1.96
CA GLY A 7 15.87 1.39 -2.04
C GLY A 7 17.05 2.37 -2.14
N VAL A 8 16.71 3.57 -2.58
CA VAL A 8 17.59 4.72 -2.74
C VAL A 8 17.12 5.84 -1.83
N LEU A 9 18.05 6.49 -1.14
CA LEU A 9 17.74 7.66 -0.33
C LEU A 9 17.28 8.82 -1.24
N LYS A 10 16.05 9.30 -1.06
CA LYS A 10 15.43 10.36 -1.86
C LYS A 10 14.82 11.42 -0.96
N SER A 11 14.92 12.69 -1.34
CA SER A 11 14.15 13.75 -0.67
C SER A 11 12.65 13.46 -0.81
N MET A 12 11.86 13.68 0.25
CA MET A 12 10.40 13.52 0.16
C MET A 12 9.79 14.40 -0.94
N THR A 13 10.34 15.59 -1.19
CA THR A 13 9.85 16.48 -2.26
C THR A 13 10.08 15.91 -3.67
N ALA A 14 11.07 15.04 -3.83
CA ALA A 14 11.42 14.43 -5.11
C ALA A 14 10.68 13.10 -5.38
N LEU A 15 9.91 12.59 -4.42
CA LEU A 15 9.04 11.43 -4.66
C LEU A 15 8.01 11.73 -5.75
N GLU A 16 7.64 10.73 -6.52
CA GLU A 16 6.62 10.80 -7.57
C GLU A 16 5.31 10.12 -7.12
N SER A 17 4.17 10.51 -7.69
CA SER A 17 2.91 9.80 -7.45
C SER A 17 3.02 8.33 -7.88
N GLY A 18 2.56 7.41 -7.04
CA GLY A 18 2.72 5.96 -7.22
C GLY A 18 4.06 5.40 -6.75
N GLU A 19 4.97 6.23 -6.22
CA GLU A 19 6.26 5.77 -5.70
C GLU A 19 6.11 5.16 -4.29
N LEU A 20 6.63 3.95 -4.12
CA LEU A 20 6.72 3.28 -2.82
C LEU A 20 7.95 3.76 -2.08
N PHE A 21 7.81 4.10 -0.81
CA PHE A 21 8.91 4.52 0.04
C PHE A 21 8.68 4.06 1.48
N SER A 22 9.72 4.16 2.31
CA SER A 22 9.58 3.95 3.74
C SER A 22 9.96 5.19 4.54
N LEU A 23 9.17 5.48 5.56
CA LEU A 23 9.39 6.58 6.50
C LEU A 23 9.19 6.11 7.95
N GLU A 24 9.73 6.83 8.93
CA GLU A 24 9.55 6.48 10.33
C GLU A 24 8.29 7.16 10.91
N LEU A 25 7.34 6.36 11.39
CA LEU A 25 6.12 6.79 12.07
C LEU A 25 6.12 6.20 13.48
N GLY A 26 6.09 7.06 14.51
CA GLY A 26 6.01 6.60 15.90
C GLY A 26 7.17 5.70 16.34
N GLY A 27 8.39 5.93 15.83
CA GLY A 27 9.56 5.11 16.14
C GLY A 27 9.62 3.78 15.37
N LYS A 28 8.73 3.58 14.40
CA LYS A 28 8.65 2.36 13.60
C LYS A 28 8.74 2.71 12.12
N LYS A 29 9.40 1.86 11.35
CA LYS A 29 9.38 1.97 9.89
C LYS A 29 7.94 1.78 9.42
N ALA A 30 7.52 2.52 8.41
CA ALA A 30 6.25 2.33 7.73
C ALA A 30 6.48 2.33 6.22
N PHE A 31 5.74 1.48 5.50
CA PHE A 31 5.72 1.48 4.03
C PHE A 31 4.57 2.33 3.53
N CYS A 32 4.89 3.18 2.56
CA CYS A 32 4.02 4.27 2.16
C CYS A 32 4.01 4.43 0.64
N LEU A 33 2.83 4.75 0.11
CA LEU A 33 2.65 5.13 -1.29
C LEU A 33 2.36 6.62 -1.36
N LYS A 34 3.11 7.36 -2.18
CA LYS A 34 2.78 8.76 -2.47
C LYS A 34 1.60 8.79 -3.44
N LEU A 35 0.52 9.49 -3.08
CA LEU A 35 -0.67 9.61 -3.93
C LEU A 35 -0.57 10.85 -4.81
N HIS A 36 -0.60 12.02 -4.18
CA HIS A 36 -0.47 13.32 -4.84
C HIS A 36 0.01 14.37 -3.83
N ALA A 37 0.32 15.56 -4.33
CA ALA A 37 0.51 16.74 -3.49
C ALA A 37 -0.60 17.76 -3.82
N ASP A 38 -1.07 18.49 -2.81
CA ASP A 38 -1.99 19.61 -3.05
C ASP A 38 -1.25 20.91 -3.39
N GLU A 39 -2.03 21.94 -3.71
CA GLU A 39 -1.52 23.29 -4.02
C GLU A 39 -0.74 23.93 -2.87
N SER A 40 -0.98 23.48 -1.62
CA SER A 40 -0.23 23.94 -0.44
C SER A 40 1.12 23.22 -0.25
N GLY A 41 1.45 22.28 -1.14
CA GLY A 41 2.66 21.46 -1.07
C GLY A 41 2.58 20.31 -0.05
N ARG A 42 1.41 20.03 0.51
CA ARG A 42 1.22 18.88 1.41
C ARG A 42 1.07 17.61 0.59
N MET A 43 1.77 16.57 1.00
CA MET A 43 1.73 15.26 0.38
C MET A 43 0.64 14.40 1.02
N TYR A 44 -0.19 13.80 0.17
CA TYR A 44 -1.10 12.72 0.53
C TYR A 44 -0.38 11.38 0.39
N ILE A 45 -0.40 10.62 1.47
CA ILE A 45 0.32 9.36 1.61
C ILE A 45 -0.68 8.29 2.05
N ALA A 46 -0.67 7.16 1.36
CA ALA A 46 -1.26 5.93 1.88
C ALA A 46 -0.21 5.20 2.71
N VAL A 47 -0.47 4.98 3.99
CA VAL A 47 0.36 4.16 4.86
C VAL A 47 -0.17 2.73 4.75
N LEU A 48 0.66 1.82 4.25
CA LEU A 48 0.28 0.44 3.94
C LEU A 48 0.53 -0.51 5.12
N ASN A 49 1.59 -0.25 5.89
CA ASN A 49 1.89 -0.97 7.12
C ASN A 49 2.97 -0.23 7.92
N THR A 50 3.03 -0.54 9.21
CA THR A 50 4.12 -0.26 10.14
C THR A 50 4.62 -1.60 10.71
N PRO A 51 5.74 -2.20 10.23
CA PRO A 51 6.22 -3.48 10.74
C PRO A 51 6.37 -3.52 12.27
N GLY A 52 5.87 -4.61 12.87
CA GLY A 52 5.83 -4.80 14.32
C GLY A 52 4.61 -4.16 15.00
N VAL A 53 3.62 -3.70 14.24
CA VAL A 53 2.29 -3.32 14.72
C VAL A 53 1.26 -4.09 13.90
N GLU A 54 1.01 -5.35 14.28
CA GLU A 54 0.13 -6.27 13.55
C GLU A 54 -1.32 -5.76 13.41
N GLU A 55 -1.74 -4.86 14.31
CA GLU A 55 -3.11 -4.33 14.35
C GLU A 55 -3.30 -3.01 13.59
N LEU A 56 -2.26 -2.41 13.00
CA LEU A 56 -2.42 -1.13 12.33
C LEU A 56 -2.85 -1.29 10.87
N GLU A 57 -4.16 -1.19 10.67
CA GLU A 57 -4.76 -1.18 9.34
C GLU A 57 -4.20 -0.04 8.46
N PRO A 58 -4.14 -0.21 7.13
CA PRO A 58 -3.73 0.85 6.23
C PRO A 58 -4.58 2.10 6.41
N PHE A 59 -3.97 3.27 6.38
CA PHE A 59 -4.66 4.56 6.57
C PHE A 59 -4.08 5.67 5.70
N PHE A 60 -4.86 6.75 5.55
CA PHE A 60 -4.38 7.96 4.89
C PHE A 60 -3.75 8.94 5.86
N PHE A 61 -2.64 9.53 5.42
CA PHE A 61 -1.95 10.56 6.15
C PHE A 61 -1.58 11.72 5.22
N LYS A 62 -1.70 12.95 5.74
CA LYS A 62 -1.30 14.17 5.04
C LYS A 62 -0.20 14.85 5.84
N LYS A 63 0.93 15.13 5.20
CA LYS A 63 2.05 15.86 5.83
C LYS A 63 2.74 16.80 4.86
N PHE A 64 3.46 17.78 5.40
CA PHE A 64 4.45 18.49 4.61
C PHE A 64 5.64 17.54 4.35
N PRO A 65 6.16 17.48 3.11
CA PRO A 65 7.34 16.69 2.82
C PRO A 65 8.57 17.28 3.51
N ASP A 66 9.22 16.49 4.35
CA ASP A 66 10.41 16.89 5.08
C ASP A 66 11.42 15.74 5.15
N GLY A 67 12.71 16.07 5.02
CA GLY A 67 13.79 15.11 5.12
C GLY A 67 13.91 14.14 3.95
N TYR A 68 14.65 13.06 4.22
CA TYR A 68 14.97 12.01 3.26
C TYR A 68 14.30 10.71 3.66
N VAL A 69 13.86 9.95 2.67
CA VAL A 69 13.22 8.65 2.82
C VAL A 69 13.92 7.63 1.95
N ASN A 70 13.78 6.36 2.30
CA ASN A 70 14.23 5.28 1.43
C ASN A 70 13.13 4.96 0.41
N SER A 71 13.37 5.31 -0.85
CA SER A 71 12.44 5.06 -1.97
C SER A 71 12.76 3.74 -2.66
N PHE A 72 11.72 2.99 -3.05
CA PHE A 72 11.79 1.77 -3.86
C PHE A 72 11.33 2.01 -5.31
N GLY A 73 11.04 3.25 -5.68
CA GLY A 73 10.55 3.59 -7.02
C GLY A 73 9.08 3.21 -7.25
N LYS A 74 8.69 3.20 -8.53
CA LYS A 74 7.33 2.86 -8.99
C LYS A 74 7.17 1.42 -9.47
N GLY A 75 8.27 0.71 -9.65
CA GLY A 75 8.28 -0.65 -10.19
C GLY A 75 7.94 -1.72 -9.16
N TRP A 76 7.40 -1.35 -8.00
CA TRP A 76 7.00 -2.30 -6.97
C TRP A 76 5.82 -3.13 -7.46
N VAL A 77 5.71 -4.36 -6.96
CA VAL A 77 4.66 -5.29 -7.37
C VAL A 77 3.94 -5.86 -6.17
N VAL A 78 2.67 -6.17 -6.38
CA VAL A 78 1.82 -6.83 -5.37
C VAL A 78 1.55 -8.25 -5.82
N GLU A 79 1.88 -9.19 -4.95
CA GLU A 79 1.52 -10.58 -5.08
C GLU A 79 0.26 -10.83 -4.26
N LEU A 80 -0.80 -11.28 -4.94
CA LEU A 80 -2.06 -11.65 -4.32
C LEU A 80 -2.03 -13.15 -4.02
N ILE A 81 -2.36 -13.54 -2.78
CA ILE A 81 -2.29 -14.93 -2.33
C ILE A 81 -3.71 -15.46 -2.17
N GLU A 82 -4.05 -16.48 -2.96
CA GLU A 82 -5.32 -17.16 -2.86
C GLU A 82 -5.30 -18.15 -1.68
N ASN A 83 -6.28 -17.99 -0.79
CA ASN A 83 -6.51 -18.88 0.35
C ASN A 83 -8.03 -19.12 0.55
N GLU A 84 -8.40 -19.94 1.53
CA GLU A 84 -9.81 -20.26 1.80
C GLU A 84 -10.65 -19.00 2.08
N ASP A 85 -10.06 -17.96 2.68
CA ASP A 85 -10.72 -16.70 3.01
C ASP A 85 -10.91 -15.76 1.80
N SER A 86 -10.21 -16.01 0.70
CA SER A 86 -10.22 -15.14 -0.49
C SER A 86 -11.56 -15.12 -1.24
N TYR A 87 -12.45 -16.08 -0.94
CA TYR A 87 -13.71 -16.26 -1.67
C TYR A 87 -14.98 -16.07 -0.81
N VAL A 88 -14.85 -15.78 0.49
CA VAL A 88 -15.94 -16.04 1.45
C VAL A 88 -17.08 -15.01 1.44
N SER A 89 -16.87 -13.74 1.06
CA SER A 89 -18.01 -12.82 0.84
C SER A 89 -17.58 -11.45 0.34
N SER A 90 -18.04 -11.03 -0.85
CA SER A 90 -17.85 -9.65 -1.33
C SER A 90 -18.48 -8.63 -0.37
N GLU A 91 -19.69 -8.89 0.15
CA GLU A 91 -20.40 -7.92 0.99
C GLU A 91 -19.76 -7.63 2.36
N PHE A 92 -19.18 -8.62 3.06
CA PHE A 92 -18.56 -8.40 4.38
C PHE A 92 -17.25 -7.63 4.25
N ALA A 93 -16.36 -8.04 3.32
CA ALA A 93 -15.07 -7.38 3.17
C ALA A 93 -15.19 -5.96 2.57
N LEU A 94 -16.22 -5.71 1.75
CA LEU A 94 -16.58 -4.36 1.29
C LEU A 94 -17.00 -3.43 2.45
N ARG A 95 -17.48 -3.97 3.58
CA ARG A 95 -18.03 -3.19 4.71
C ARG A 95 -17.12 -3.09 5.92
N GLU A 96 -16.38 -4.16 6.26
CA GLU A 96 -15.70 -4.22 7.58
C GLU A 96 -14.17 -4.46 7.53
N ALA A 97 -13.60 -5.02 6.46
CA ALA A 97 -12.18 -5.43 6.48
C ALA A 97 -11.23 -4.41 5.82
N PHE A 98 -10.55 -3.55 6.59
CA PHE A 98 -9.47 -2.72 6.05
C PHE A 98 -8.21 -3.54 5.76
N GLY A 99 -7.40 -3.04 4.82
CA GLY A 99 -6.16 -3.71 4.39
C GLY A 99 -6.33 -4.91 3.48
N VAL A 100 -7.56 -5.28 3.13
CA VAL A 100 -7.82 -6.25 2.06
C VAL A 100 -7.62 -5.62 0.69
N ILE A 101 -7.18 -6.43 -0.27
CA ILE A 101 -7.18 -6.05 -1.69
C ILE A 101 -8.42 -6.64 -2.34
N ILE A 102 -9.09 -5.81 -3.12
CA ILE A 102 -10.22 -6.21 -3.95
C ILE A 102 -9.81 -6.11 -5.40
N LYS A 103 -10.12 -7.14 -6.18
CA LYS A 103 -9.89 -7.19 -7.62
C LYS A 103 -11.20 -7.44 -8.34
N ASP A 104 -11.59 -6.49 -9.17
CA ASP A 104 -12.66 -6.67 -10.17
C ASP A 104 -12.05 -6.74 -11.59
N GLN A 105 -12.88 -6.56 -12.62
CA GLN A 105 -12.43 -6.64 -14.01
C GLN A 105 -11.51 -5.48 -14.42
N ASP A 106 -11.65 -4.33 -13.78
CA ASP A 106 -11.03 -3.07 -14.19
C ASP A 106 -10.02 -2.54 -13.17
N HIS A 107 -10.14 -2.95 -11.90
CA HIS A 107 -9.44 -2.33 -10.79
C HIS A 107 -8.81 -3.36 -9.83
N VAL A 108 -7.72 -2.92 -9.20
CA VAL A 108 -7.08 -3.64 -8.08
C VAL A 108 -6.92 -2.64 -6.94
N GLY A 109 -7.87 -2.65 -6.00
CA GLY A 109 -7.94 -1.62 -4.98
C GLY A 109 -7.68 -2.14 -3.58
N LEU A 110 -6.82 -1.41 -2.87
CA LEU A 110 -6.59 -1.60 -1.46
C LEU A 110 -7.65 -0.83 -0.66
N ARG A 111 -8.31 -1.52 0.27
CA ARG A 111 -9.19 -0.84 1.21
C ARG A 111 -8.36 -0.16 2.28
N ILE A 112 -8.42 1.16 2.32
CA ILE A 112 -7.67 1.97 3.28
C ILE A 112 -8.65 2.68 4.21
N SER A 113 -8.34 2.69 5.51
CA SER A 113 -9.14 3.39 6.49
C SER A 113 -9.05 4.90 6.32
N SER A 114 -10.20 5.58 6.42
CA SER A 114 -10.17 7.02 6.62
C SER A 114 -9.63 7.29 8.02
N SER A 115 -8.70 8.23 8.16
CA SER A 115 -8.38 8.80 9.46
C SER A 115 -9.64 9.52 9.98
N LYS A 116 -10.48 8.81 10.75
CA LYS A 116 -11.71 9.27 11.43
C LYS A 116 -12.46 10.44 10.75
N GLY A 117 -13.52 10.16 9.99
CA GLY A 117 -14.61 11.11 9.76
C GLY A 117 -14.78 11.73 8.37
N SER A 118 -14.20 11.18 7.30
CA SER A 118 -14.30 11.78 5.94
C SER A 118 -15.41 11.22 5.04
N GLY A 119 -16.29 10.35 5.55
CA GLY A 119 -17.59 10.10 4.94
C GLY A 119 -17.66 9.32 3.63
N ARG A 120 -16.57 8.77 3.06
CA ARG A 120 -16.65 7.78 1.96
C ARG A 120 -15.46 6.82 2.00
N PRO A 121 -15.65 5.50 2.21
CA PRO A 121 -14.59 4.54 1.90
C PRO A 121 -14.51 4.39 0.38
N GLY A 122 -13.51 5.04 -0.22
CA GLY A 122 -13.05 4.70 -1.56
C GLY A 122 -11.93 3.67 -1.46
N PHE A 123 -11.81 2.78 -2.45
CA PHE A 123 -10.66 1.89 -2.58
C PHE A 123 -9.54 2.66 -3.25
N LEU A 124 -8.31 2.53 -2.75
CA LEU A 124 -7.15 3.04 -3.46
C LEU A 124 -6.82 2.06 -4.58
N ASP A 125 -7.16 2.40 -5.81
CA ASP A 125 -6.72 1.65 -6.98
C ASP A 125 -5.19 1.72 -7.06
N LEU A 126 -4.54 0.58 -6.89
CA LEU A 126 -3.08 0.47 -6.79
C LEU A 126 -2.38 0.86 -8.10
N PRO A 127 -2.88 0.49 -9.30
CA PRO A 127 -2.31 0.95 -10.56
C PRO A 127 -2.37 2.47 -10.77
N SER A 128 -3.52 3.10 -10.53
CA SER A 128 -3.71 4.54 -10.81
C SER A 128 -3.34 5.45 -9.64
N GLY A 129 -3.24 4.91 -8.42
CA GLY A 129 -3.09 5.70 -7.18
C GLY A 129 -4.30 6.58 -6.85
N SER A 130 -5.43 6.34 -7.51
CA SER A 130 -6.67 7.11 -7.37
C SER A 130 -7.70 6.36 -6.53
N PHE A 131 -8.67 7.10 -5.99
CA PHE A 131 -9.79 6.49 -5.29
C PHE A 131 -10.88 6.09 -6.25
N VAL A 132 -11.31 4.83 -6.19
CA VAL A 132 -12.37 4.28 -7.02
C VAL A 132 -13.45 3.62 -6.15
N PRO A 133 -14.73 3.64 -6.58
CA PRO A 133 -15.71 2.68 -6.09
C PRO A 133 -15.33 1.28 -6.61
N MET A 134 -15.62 0.23 -5.84
CA MET A 134 -15.45 -1.16 -6.29
C MET A 134 -16.80 -1.83 -6.50
N ASP A 135 -16.87 -2.71 -7.49
CA ASP A 135 -18.08 -3.47 -7.80
C ASP A 135 -18.34 -4.59 -6.76
N HIS A 136 -19.59 -5.02 -6.65
CA HIS A 136 -20.04 -6.11 -5.79
C HIS A 136 -19.56 -7.49 -6.27
N HIS A 137 -19.13 -7.60 -7.53
CA HIS A 137 -18.62 -8.82 -8.16
C HIS A 137 -17.09 -8.93 -8.13
N SER A 138 -16.50 -8.66 -6.97
CA SER A 138 -15.05 -8.65 -6.82
C SER A 138 -14.52 -9.86 -6.05
N VAL A 139 -13.29 -10.27 -6.38
CA VAL A 139 -12.51 -11.23 -5.58
C VAL A 139 -11.76 -10.47 -4.48
N ILE A 140 -11.69 -11.04 -3.28
CA ILE A 140 -11.04 -10.43 -2.13
C ILE A 140 -9.77 -11.20 -1.81
N TYR A 141 -8.71 -10.48 -1.47
CA TYR A 141 -7.46 -11.05 -1.01
C TYR A 141 -7.16 -10.49 0.37
N THR A 142 -7.27 -11.36 1.38
CA THR A 142 -6.93 -11.06 2.78
C THR A 142 -5.42 -11.15 3.02
N GLU A 143 -4.73 -11.97 2.22
CA GLU A 143 -3.29 -12.17 2.24
C GLU A 143 -2.64 -11.64 0.95
N TRP A 144 -1.57 -10.86 1.09
CA TRP A 144 -0.82 -10.31 -0.05
C TRP A 144 0.57 -9.82 0.37
N LYS A 145 1.47 -9.70 -0.60
CA LYS A 145 2.86 -9.25 -0.40
C LYS A 145 3.20 -8.07 -1.29
N ILE A 146 4.11 -7.20 -0.82
CA ILE A 146 4.74 -6.14 -1.62
C ILE A 146 6.18 -6.53 -1.88
N TRP A 147 6.58 -6.46 -3.15
CA TRP A 147 7.96 -6.63 -3.58
C TRP A 147 8.51 -5.32 -4.16
N ALA A 148 9.81 -5.11 -4.02
CA ALA A 148 10.47 -3.93 -4.56
C ALA A 148 10.34 -3.82 -6.09
N ASN A 149 10.32 -4.96 -6.79
CA ASN A 149 10.06 -5.10 -8.23
C ASN A 149 9.95 -6.58 -8.64
N ASP A 150 9.56 -6.83 -9.90
CA ASP A 150 9.44 -8.17 -10.50
C ASP A 150 10.72 -9.01 -10.40
N ALA A 151 11.89 -8.38 -10.63
CA ALA A 151 13.17 -9.07 -10.59
C ALA A 151 13.48 -9.58 -9.17
N HIS A 152 13.17 -8.77 -8.16
CA HIS A 152 13.30 -9.16 -6.76
C HIS A 152 12.32 -10.27 -6.38
N GLN A 153 11.06 -10.20 -6.82
CA GLN A 153 10.07 -11.25 -6.60
C GLN A 153 10.51 -12.60 -7.19
N SER A 154 11.13 -12.58 -8.37
CA SER A 154 11.57 -13.78 -9.08
C SER A 154 12.88 -14.37 -8.53
N THR A 155 13.52 -13.71 -7.56
CA THR A 155 14.81 -14.15 -7.01
C THR A 155 14.58 -15.25 -5.96
N GLU A 156 15.24 -16.39 -6.12
CA GLU A 156 15.16 -17.49 -5.16
C GLU A 156 15.60 -17.05 -3.76
N GLY A 157 14.75 -17.32 -2.75
CA GLY A 157 15.02 -16.95 -1.36
C GLY A 157 14.84 -15.46 -1.04
N ALA A 158 14.32 -14.65 -1.98
CA ALA A 158 14.00 -13.25 -1.70
C ALA A 158 12.87 -13.13 -0.67
N VAL A 159 12.91 -12.04 0.09
CA VAL A 159 11.92 -11.73 1.13
C VAL A 159 11.13 -10.50 0.69
N PRO A 160 9.79 -10.51 0.75
CA PRO A 160 9.01 -9.34 0.38
C PRO A 160 9.32 -8.15 1.29
N LEU A 161 9.12 -6.93 0.77
CA LEU A 161 9.21 -5.71 1.60
C LEU A 161 8.15 -5.73 2.70
N TYR A 162 6.98 -6.29 2.40
CA TYR A 162 5.87 -6.44 3.31
C TYR A 162 5.05 -7.68 2.96
N HIS A 163 4.56 -8.38 3.98
CA HIS A 163 3.60 -9.48 3.85
C HIS A 163 2.47 -9.21 4.82
N ARG A 164 1.26 -9.00 4.28
CA ARG A 164 0.03 -9.01 5.05
C ARG A 164 -0.44 -10.44 5.18
N VAL A 165 -0.68 -10.87 6.41
CA VAL A 165 -1.41 -12.09 6.75
C VAL A 165 -2.81 -11.72 7.28
N PRO A 166 -3.78 -12.65 7.25
CA PRO A 166 -5.13 -12.43 7.79
C PRO A 166 -5.15 -11.95 9.25
#